data_AF-W2SL10-F1
#
_entry.id   AF-W2SL10-F1
#
_cell.length_a   1.000
_cell.length_b   1.000
_cell.length_c   1.000
_cell.angle_alpha   90.00
_cell.angle_beta   90.00
_cell.angle_gamma   90.00
#
_symmetry.space_group_name_H-M   'P 1'
#
loop_
_entity.id
_entity.type
_entity.pdbx_description
1 polymer ?
#
loop_
_entity_poly.entity_id
_entity_poly.type
_entity_poly.pdbx_seq_one_letter_code
_entity_poly.pdbx_strand_id
1 'polypeptide(L)'
;MYSIKVGDETHTLNLTTPRKGYVFGLYSENDTASHIYTFMYATEKTDNGASRIYFMVPEGDAGQVFVVNHKNQVVSSQNLTSGNFVDIRPRFIDNGEYTLYYGKNCEDTSCPKKIPFTAAMGSAHVLHVHDNSMEGDYHELVRPNTVSILWVLPQYFVITLGEVLLSVTGLEFAYSQSAPNMKSVLQALWLLTVFMGNVIDMAISGTHIIPEPATEFFFYALLMILTMGIFIILAMRYTYVENVEEAQPMQKKENIDSEDTKC
;
A
#
# COMPACT_ATOMS: atom_id res chain seq x y z
N MET A 1 -6.46 -19.15 -26.51
CA MET A 1 -5.05 -19.20 -26.96
C MET A 1 -4.97 -18.45 -28.27
N TYR A 2 -4.07 -17.47 -28.35
CA TYR A 2 -3.82 -16.69 -29.57
C TYR A 2 -2.49 -17.15 -30.14
N SER A 3 -2.33 -17.12 -31.46
CA SER A 3 -1.04 -17.41 -32.10
C SER A 3 -0.63 -16.26 -32.99
N ILE A 4 0.64 -15.88 -32.90
CA ILE A 4 1.26 -14.89 -33.76
C ILE A 4 2.21 -15.67 -34.68
N LYS A 5 2.08 -15.45 -35.99
CA LYS A 5 2.98 -16.00 -37.00
C LYS A 5 3.88 -14.87 -37.50
N VAL A 6 5.19 -15.09 -37.46
CA VAL A 6 6.19 -14.16 -37.99
C VAL A 6 7.21 -14.99 -38.75
N GLY A 7 7.30 -14.77 -40.06
CA GLY A 7 7.99 -15.71 -40.94
C GLY A 7 7.36 -17.12 -40.83
N ASP A 8 8.21 -18.13 -40.64
CA ASP A 8 7.81 -19.53 -40.46
C ASP A 8 7.60 -19.93 -38.99
N GLU A 9 7.89 -19.05 -38.03
CA GLU A 9 7.73 -19.33 -36.60
C GLU A 9 6.32 -18.97 -36.11
N THR A 10 5.68 -19.92 -35.40
CA THR A 10 4.37 -19.72 -34.77
C THR A 10 4.53 -19.68 -33.26
N HIS A 11 4.37 -18.50 -32.66
CA HIS A 11 4.38 -18.34 -31.20
C HIS A 11 2.96 -18.34 -30.64
N THR A 12 2.74 -19.14 -29.59
CA THR A 12 1.44 -19.24 -28.91
C THR A 12 1.44 -18.39 -27.65
N LEU A 13 0.37 -17.62 -27.47
CA LEU A 13 0.12 -16.73 -26.34
C LEU A 13 -1.11 -17.20 -25.56
N ASN A 14 -0.92 -17.32 -24.26
CA ASN A 14 -1.98 -17.69 -23.33
C ASN A 14 -2.55 -16.45 -22.62
N LEU A 15 -3.34 -15.64 -23.34
CA LEU A 15 -3.99 -14.44 -22.78
C LEU A 15 -5.11 -14.73 -21.75
N THR A 16 -5.26 -15.99 -21.32
CA THR A 16 -6.33 -16.41 -20.40
C THR A 16 -5.95 -16.25 -18.93
N THR A 17 -4.70 -15.90 -18.63
CA THR A 17 -4.28 -15.66 -17.24
C THR A 17 -4.69 -14.26 -16.80
N PRO A 18 -5.56 -14.10 -15.79
CA PRO A 18 -5.99 -12.79 -15.34
C PRO A 18 -4.80 -12.01 -14.75
N ARG A 19 -4.84 -10.68 -14.87
CA ARG A 19 -3.88 -9.72 -14.27
C ARG A 19 -2.43 -9.81 -14.80
N LYS A 20 -2.20 -10.52 -15.90
CA LYS A 20 -0.90 -10.57 -16.58
C LYS A 20 -0.97 -9.89 -17.95
N GLY A 21 0.06 -9.12 -18.26
CA GLY A 21 0.31 -8.56 -19.58
C GLY A 21 1.45 -9.30 -20.26
N TYR A 22 1.58 -9.10 -21.57
CA TYR A 22 2.61 -9.72 -22.39
C TYR A 22 3.37 -8.60 -23.11
N VAL A 23 4.70 -8.70 -23.11
CA VAL A 23 5.54 -7.85 -23.96
C VAL A 23 6.16 -8.72 -25.03
N PHE A 24 6.14 -8.22 -26.26
CA PHE A 24 6.60 -8.92 -27.44
C PHE A 24 7.66 -8.08 -28.16
N GLY A 25 8.85 -8.66 -28.29
CA GLY A 25 9.99 -8.07 -28.97
C GLY A 25 10.21 -8.75 -30.29
N LEU A 26 10.16 -7.97 -31.37
CA LEU A 26 10.42 -8.42 -32.73
C LEU A 26 11.77 -7.89 -33.19
N TYR A 27 12.68 -8.81 -33.46
CA TYR A 27 14.00 -8.47 -33.93
C TYR A 27 14.21 -9.07 -35.30
N SER A 28 14.64 -8.25 -36.25
CA SER A 28 15.09 -8.71 -37.56
C SER A 28 16.61 -8.68 -37.55
N GLU A 29 17.23 -9.85 -37.66
CA GLU A 29 18.69 -9.99 -37.73
C GLU A 29 19.17 -9.91 -39.19
N ASN A 30 18.34 -10.40 -40.13
CA ASN A 30 18.47 -10.23 -41.59
C ASN A 30 17.06 -10.20 -42.23
N ASP A 31 16.94 -9.81 -43.51
CA ASP A 31 15.67 -9.77 -44.27
C ASP A 31 14.87 -11.11 -44.25
N THR A 32 15.51 -12.22 -43.86
CA THR A 32 14.90 -13.56 -43.82
C THR A 32 14.83 -14.20 -42.44
N ALA A 33 15.50 -13.66 -41.41
CA ALA A 33 15.56 -14.25 -40.07
C ALA A 33 15.04 -13.24 -39.03
N SER A 34 13.93 -13.60 -38.39
CA SER A 34 13.31 -12.82 -37.32
C SER A 34 13.29 -13.63 -36.03
N HIS A 35 13.76 -13.04 -34.93
CA HIS A 35 13.69 -13.63 -33.60
C HIS A 35 12.60 -12.94 -32.78
N ILE A 36 11.83 -13.78 -32.07
CA ILE A 36 10.77 -13.34 -31.17
C ILE A 36 11.19 -13.60 -29.73
N TYR A 37 11.16 -12.54 -28.92
CA TYR A 37 11.24 -12.67 -27.47
C TYR A 37 9.93 -12.24 -26.84
N THR A 38 9.41 -13.07 -25.95
CA THR A 38 8.20 -12.76 -25.19
C THR A 38 8.43 -13.03 -23.71
N PHE A 39 7.91 -12.15 -22.87
CA PHE A 39 7.82 -12.40 -21.44
C PHE A 39 6.50 -11.86 -20.89
N MET A 40 6.11 -12.42 -19.75
CA MET A 40 4.90 -12.01 -19.05
C MET A 40 5.26 -11.01 -17.96
N TYR A 41 4.44 -9.98 -17.79
CA TYR A 41 4.56 -9.04 -16.68
C TYR A 41 3.26 -8.97 -15.86
N ALA A 42 3.37 -8.60 -14.59
CA ALA A 42 2.20 -8.36 -13.76
C ALA A 42 1.62 -6.98 -14.07
N THR A 43 0.32 -6.90 -14.34
CA THR A 43 -0.38 -5.62 -14.54
C THR A 43 -0.65 -4.89 -13.23
N GLU A 44 -0.59 -5.60 -12.11
CA GLU A 44 -0.67 -5.03 -10.77
C GLU A 44 0.62 -4.31 -10.42
N LYS A 45 0.47 -3.20 -9.67
CA LYS A 45 1.60 -2.46 -9.14
C LYS A 45 2.27 -3.29 -8.05
N THR A 46 3.57 -3.10 -7.87
CA THR A 46 4.30 -3.77 -6.79
C THR A 46 3.77 -3.32 -5.42
N ASP A 47 3.61 -4.25 -4.48
CA ASP A 47 3.13 -3.97 -3.12
C ASP A 47 3.98 -2.91 -2.39
N ASN A 48 5.28 -2.90 -2.66
CA ASN A 48 6.24 -1.98 -2.04
C ASN A 48 6.37 -0.63 -2.77
N GLY A 49 5.55 -0.37 -3.79
CA GLY A 49 5.60 0.86 -4.59
C GLY A 49 6.90 1.06 -5.39
N ALA A 50 7.69 0.01 -5.61
CA ALA A 50 8.89 0.07 -6.42
C ALA A 50 8.56 0.35 -7.90
N SER A 51 9.42 1.09 -8.57
CA SER A 51 9.40 1.19 -10.03
C SER A 51 10.09 -0.04 -10.61
N ARG A 52 9.37 -0.82 -11.41
CA ARG A 52 9.92 -2.02 -12.06
C ARG A 52 10.37 -1.71 -13.48
N ILE A 53 11.56 -2.18 -13.85
CA ILE A 53 12.05 -2.11 -15.23
C ILE A 53 12.30 -3.52 -15.72
N TYR A 54 11.59 -3.93 -16.75
CA TYR A 54 11.83 -5.16 -17.49
C TYR A 54 12.84 -4.92 -18.60
N PHE A 55 13.73 -5.87 -18.84
CA PHE A 55 14.69 -5.79 -19.92
C PHE A 55 14.23 -6.61 -21.11
N MET A 56 14.35 -6.02 -22.29
CA MET A 56 14.14 -6.70 -23.57
C MET A 56 15.43 -6.61 -24.37
N VAL A 57 16.04 -7.76 -24.61
CA VAL A 57 17.37 -7.88 -25.20
C VAL A 57 17.27 -8.64 -26.54
N PRO A 58 17.79 -8.09 -27.65
CA PRO A 58 17.80 -8.72 -28.98
C PRO A 58 18.64 -9.99 -29.05
N GLU A 59 19.82 -9.98 -28.46
CA GLU A 59 20.82 -11.05 -28.59
C GLU A 59 21.19 -11.59 -27.21
N GLY A 60 20.74 -12.80 -26.89
CA GLY A 60 21.24 -13.60 -25.76
C GLY A 60 21.46 -12.84 -24.44
N ASP A 61 22.58 -13.14 -23.77
CA ASP A 61 23.03 -12.43 -22.57
C ASP A 61 23.77 -11.15 -22.95
N ALA A 62 23.21 -9.99 -22.62
CA ALA A 62 23.80 -8.68 -22.84
C ALA A 62 24.68 -8.19 -21.68
N GLY A 63 24.92 -9.06 -20.68
CA GLY A 63 25.79 -8.79 -19.53
C GLY A 63 25.00 -8.46 -18.27
N GLN A 64 25.39 -7.39 -17.57
CA GLN A 64 24.73 -6.97 -16.33
C GLN A 64 24.31 -5.51 -16.40
N VAL A 65 23.25 -5.19 -15.66
CA VAL A 65 22.82 -3.81 -15.38
C VAL A 65 23.04 -3.50 -13.91
N PHE A 66 23.54 -2.30 -13.65
CA PHE A 66 23.72 -1.71 -12.34
C PHE A 66 22.87 -0.44 -12.27
N VAL A 67 21.98 -0.38 -11.29
CA VAL A 67 21.18 0.80 -10.98
C VAL A 67 21.98 1.67 -10.04
N VAL A 68 22.31 2.88 -10.47
CA VAL A 68 23.13 3.82 -9.72
C VAL A 68 22.31 5.05 -9.35
N ASN A 69 22.41 5.50 -8.10
CA ASN A 69 21.73 6.72 -7.66
C ASN A 69 22.53 7.99 -7.99
N HIS A 70 21.95 9.16 -7.74
CA HIS A 70 22.62 10.47 -7.88
C HIS A 70 23.90 10.65 -7.04
N LYS A 71 24.16 9.77 -6.06
CA LYS A 71 25.39 9.74 -5.23
C LYS A 71 26.42 8.74 -5.75
N ASN A 72 26.26 8.22 -6.97
CA ASN A 72 27.11 7.19 -7.58
C ASN A 72 27.19 5.89 -6.76
N GLN A 73 26.15 5.56 -5.99
CA GLN A 73 26.08 4.28 -5.26
C GLN A 73 25.21 3.30 -6.04
N VAL A 74 25.71 2.07 -6.19
CA VAL A 74 24.95 0.96 -6.76
C VAL A 74 23.86 0.54 -5.77
N VAL A 75 22.61 0.57 -6.24
CA VAL A 75 21.41 0.24 -5.46
C VAL A 75 20.97 -1.20 -5.71
N SER A 76 21.09 -1.65 -6.96
CA SER A 76 20.68 -2.99 -7.37
C SER A 76 21.41 -3.38 -8.65
N SER A 77 21.62 -4.67 -8.85
CA SER A 77 22.16 -5.22 -10.09
C SER A 77 21.38 -6.46 -10.53
N GLN A 78 21.33 -6.69 -11.85
CA GLN A 78 20.62 -7.81 -12.43
C GLN A 78 21.28 -8.23 -13.75
N ASN A 79 21.19 -9.52 -14.10
CA ASN A 79 21.63 -10.00 -15.41
C ASN A 79 20.70 -9.50 -16.52
N LEU A 80 21.28 -9.06 -17.62
CA LEU A 80 20.60 -8.45 -18.76
C LEU A 80 20.12 -9.53 -19.74
N THR A 81 19.02 -10.17 -19.37
CA THR A 81 18.33 -11.16 -20.20
C THR A 81 16.88 -10.78 -20.38
N SER A 82 16.30 -11.11 -21.53
CA SER A 82 14.89 -10.84 -21.82
C SER A 82 13.96 -11.44 -20.75
N GLY A 83 13.15 -10.58 -20.14
CA GLY A 83 12.19 -10.95 -19.09
C GLY A 83 12.71 -10.84 -17.65
N ASN A 84 14.01 -10.65 -17.43
CA ASN A 84 14.50 -10.20 -16.13
C ASN A 84 14.04 -8.77 -15.85
N PHE A 85 13.95 -8.43 -14.57
CA PHE A 85 13.55 -7.11 -14.14
C PHE A 85 14.39 -6.63 -12.97
N VAL A 86 14.47 -5.32 -12.80
CA VAL A 86 15.03 -4.67 -11.61
C VAL A 86 13.97 -3.80 -10.95
N ASP A 87 13.93 -3.83 -9.62
CA ASP A 87 13.02 -3.03 -8.82
C ASP A 87 13.78 -1.87 -8.18
N ILE A 88 13.41 -0.65 -8.56
CA ILE A 88 14.00 0.58 -8.05
C ILE A 88 13.04 1.20 -7.05
N ARG A 89 13.50 1.38 -5.82
CA ARG A 89 12.72 2.03 -4.77
C ARG A 89 13.18 3.48 -4.62
N PRO A 90 12.43 4.47 -5.13
CA PRO A 90 12.73 5.86 -4.84
C PRO A 90 12.61 6.11 -3.33
N ARG A 91 13.56 6.87 -2.78
CA ARG A 91 13.43 7.35 -1.40
C ARG A 91 12.34 8.42 -1.33
N PHE A 92 11.71 8.57 -0.17
CA PHE A 92 10.63 9.54 0.04
C PHE A 92 11.00 10.99 -0.27
N ILE A 93 12.27 11.36 -0.08
CA ILE A 93 12.82 12.72 -0.29
C ILE A 93 14.02 12.62 -1.24
N ASP A 94 13.79 12.09 -2.43
CA ASP A 94 14.80 12.02 -3.50
C ASP A 94 14.08 12.29 -4.82
N ASN A 95 14.77 12.90 -5.79
CA ASN A 95 14.16 13.29 -7.07
C ASN A 95 13.81 12.07 -7.95
N GLY A 96 14.07 10.85 -7.45
CA GLY A 96 13.81 9.61 -8.17
C GLY A 96 14.70 9.42 -9.38
N GLU A 97 15.78 10.20 -9.52
CA GLU A 97 16.70 10.13 -10.64
C GLU A 97 17.74 9.04 -10.42
N TYR A 98 17.73 8.04 -11.31
CA TYR A 98 18.66 6.93 -11.34
C TYR A 98 19.34 6.88 -12.70
N THR A 99 20.53 6.29 -12.74
CA THR A 99 21.24 5.99 -13.98
C THR A 99 21.47 4.49 -14.06
N LEU A 100 21.06 3.89 -15.17
CA LEU A 100 21.26 2.49 -15.47
C LEU A 100 22.58 2.35 -16.23
N TYR A 101 23.56 1.71 -15.61
CA TYR A 101 24.83 1.34 -16.24
C TYR A 101 24.73 -0.09 -16.72
N TYR A 102 25.05 -0.37 -17.99
CA TYR A 102 24.95 -1.74 -18.51
C TYR A 102 26.03 -2.07 -19.53
N GLY A 103 26.37 -3.36 -19.60
CA GLY A 103 27.35 -3.87 -20.56
C GLY A 103 27.82 -5.28 -20.22
N LYS A 104 28.61 -5.85 -21.13
CA LYS A 104 29.29 -7.14 -20.93
C LYS A 104 30.59 -6.92 -20.16
N ASN A 105 30.87 -7.79 -19.19
CA ASN A 105 32.10 -7.80 -18.39
C ASN A 105 32.45 -6.44 -17.74
N CYS A 106 31.46 -5.77 -17.15
CA CYS A 106 31.66 -4.53 -16.41
C CYS A 106 31.19 -4.65 -14.97
N GLU A 107 31.75 -3.81 -14.10
CA GLU A 107 31.45 -3.78 -12.67
C GLU A 107 31.02 -2.35 -12.27
N ASP A 108 29.89 -2.26 -11.56
CA ASP A 108 29.33 -1.02 -11.03
C ASP A 108 29.17 0.11 -12.08
N THR A 109 29.96 1.18 -11.94
CA THR A 109 29.91 2.40 -12.78
C THR A 109 30.90 2.36 -13.96
N SER A 110 31.67 1.28 -14.09
CA SER A 110 32.66 1.13 -15.17
C SER A 110 32.04 0.74 -16.52
N CYS A 111 30.74 0.45 -16.55
CA CYS A 111 30.07 0.06 -17.78
C CYS A 111 30.04 1.21 -18.82
N PRO A 112 30.26 0.92 -20.11
CA PRO A 112 30.41 1.94 -21.15
C PRO A 112 29.10 2.64 -21.49
N LYS A 113 27.95 1.97 -21.28
CA LYS A 113 26.63 2.48 -21.64
C LYS A 113 25.88 2.91 -20.38
N LYS A 114 25.20 4.05 -20.48
CA LYS A 114 24.41 4.63 -19.40
C LYS A 114 23.10 5.20 -19.94
N ILE A 115 22.01 4.98 -19.22
CA ILE A 115 20.68 5.51 -19.55
C ILE A 115 20.11 6.17 -18.28
N PRO A 116 19.74 7.46 -18.32
CA PRO A 116 19.04 8.07 -17.20
C PRO A 116 17.61 7.54 -17.12
N PHE A 117 17.12 7.33 -15.91
CA PHE A 117 15.79 6.82 -15.62
C PHE A 117 15.20 7.50 -14.39
N THR A 118 13.99 8.03 -14.53
CA THR A 118 13.24 8.60 -13.40
C THR A 118 12.29 7.55 -12.85
N ALA A 119 12.58 7.05 -11.66
CA ALA A 119 11.75 6.07 -10.97
C ALA A 119 10.53 6.74 -10.33
N ALA A 120 9.35 6.37 -10.79
CA ALA A 120 8.08 6.77 -10.20
C ALA A 120 7.44 5.61 -9.42
N MET A 121 6.76 5.92 -8.31
CA MET A 121 6.23 4.86 -7.44
C MET A 121 5.17 4.01 -8.16
N GLY A 122 5.36 2.69 -8.12
CA GLY A 122 4.45 1.69 -8.69
C GLY A 122 4.36 1.68 -10.21
N SER A 123 5.25 2.37 -10.93
CA SER A 123 5.32 2.27 -12.40
C SER A 123 6.05 1.01 -12.84
N ALA A 124 5.65 0.45 -13.98
CA ALA A 124 6.40 -0.60 -14.66
C ALA A 124 6.76 -0.15 -16.07
N HIS A 125 8.01 -0.34 -16.46
CA HIS A 125 8.53 0.01 -17.77
C HIS A 125 9.22 -1.20 -18.40
N VAL A 126 9.29 -1.25 -19.73
CA VAL A 126 10.20 -2.13 -20.45
C VAL A 126 11.27 -1.28 -21.11
N LEU A 127 12.53 -1.60 -20.84
CA LEU A 127 13.68 -1.01 -21.50
C LEU A 127 14.11 -1.93 -22.65
N HIS A 128 14.13 -1.37 -23.85
CA HIS A 128 14.71 -2.04 -25.01
C HIS A 128 16.22 -1.81 -24.99
N VAL A 129 17.00 -2.88 -24.91
CA VAL A 129 18.46 -2.81 -24.79
C VAL A 129 19.07 -2.91 -26.18
N HIS A 130 19.57 -1.80 -26.69
CA HIS A 130 20.29 -1.74 -27.95
C HIS A 130 21.66 -1.06 -27.78
N ASP A 131 22.53 -1.23 -28.78
CA ASP A 131 23.87 -0.65 -28.76
C ASP A 131 23.87 0.89 -28.79
N ASN A 132 22.86 1.46 -29.46
CA ASN A 132 22.64 2.90 -29.57
C ASN A 132 21.41 3.39 -28.80
N SER A 133 20.95 2.67 -27.76
CA SER A 133 19.79 3.11 -26.97
C SER A 133 20.03 4.52 -26.43
N MET A 134 19.11 5.42 -26.78
CA MET A 134 19.11 6.81 -26.33
C MET A 134 18.24 6.97 -25.09
N GLU A 135 18.34 8.14 -24.47
CA GLU A 135 17.40 8.59 -23.46
C GLU A 135 15.96 8.52 -24.00
N GLY A 136 15.10 7.69 -23.37
CA GLY A 136 13.70 7.50 -23.77
C GLY A 136 13.36 6.18 -24.46
N ASP A 137 14.30 5.23 -24.63
CA ASP A 137 14.04 3.89 -25.21
C ASP A 137 13.31 2.92 -24.24
N TYR A 138 12.44 3.49 -23.39
CA TYR A 138 11.62 2.75 -22.44
C TYR A 138 10.13 2.96 -22.74
N HIS A 139 9.37 1.87 -22.72
CA HIS A 139 7.92 1.91 -22.86
C HIS A 139 7.26 1.69 -21.50
N GLU A 140 6.32 2.56 -21.17
CA GLU A 140 5.51 2.47 -19.96
C GLU A 140 4.47 1.35 -20.11
N LEU A 141 4.56 0.35 -19.25
CA LEU A 141 3.62 -0.78 -19.18
C LEU A 141 2.51 -0.50 -18.17
N VAL A 142 2.86 0.07 -17.02
CA VAL A 142 1.95 0.36 -15.91
C VAL A 142 2.18 1.78 -15.43
N ARG A 143 1.08 2.54 -15.35
CA ARG A 143 1.12 3.97 -15.01
C ARG A 143 1.62 4.25 -13.60
N PRO A 144 2.44 5.30 -13.41
CA PRO A 144 2.89 5.71 -12.09
C PRO A 144 1.73 6.11 -11.19
N ASN A 145 1.94 6.05 -9.88
CA ASN A 145 1.01 6.64 -8.92
C ASN A 145 1.04 8.17 -9.03
N THR A 146 -0.14 8.79 -9.16
CA THR A 146 -0.28 10.25 -9.22
C THR A 146 -0.56 10.89 -7.86
N VAL A 147 -0.95 10.08 -6.87
CA VAL A 147 -1.30 10.54 -5.53
C VAL A 147 -0.09 10.41 -4.60
N SER A 148 0.26 11.50 -3.92
CA SER A 148 1.33 11.48 -2.92
C SER A 148 0.94 10.65 -1.70
N ILE A 149 1.91 9.91 -1.15
CA ILE A 149 1.76 9.21 0.13
C ILE A 149 1.36 10.15 1.28
N LEU A 150 1.68 11.45 1.18
CA LEU A 150 1.33 12.45 2.19
C LEU A 150 -0.18 12.61 2.38
N TRP A 151 -1.02 12.19 1.43
CA TRP A 151 -2.47 12.17 1.56
C TRP A 151 -2.98 11.20 2.64
N VAL A 152 -2.14 10.27 3.07
CA VAL A 152 -2.45 9.35 4.17
C VAL A 152 -2.44 10.07 5.53
N LEU A 153 -1.65 11.16 5.67
CA LEU A 153 -1.56 11.94 6.92
C LEU A 153 -2.91 12.54 7.37
N PRO A 154 -3.66 13.30 6.54
CA PRO A 154 -4.94 13.85 6.97
C PRO A 154 -5.96 12.75 7.30
N GLN A 155 -5.93 11.61 6.60
CA GLN A 155 -6.80 10.49 6.91
C GLN A 155 -6.53 9.91 8.29
N TYR A 156 -5.26 9.64 8.64
CA TYR A 156 -4.89 9.18 9.98
C TYR A 156 -5.26 10.18 11.06
N PHE A 157 -5.07 11.47 10.80
CA PHE A 157 -5.44 12.52 11.75
C PHE A 157 -6.95 12.52 12.05
N VAL A 158 -7.80 12.43 11.02
CA VAL A 158 -9.26 12.40 11.19
C VAL A 158 -9.72 11.12 11.90
N ILE A 159 -9.18 9.96 11.53
CA ILE A 159 -9.53 8.68 12.15
C ILE A 159 -9.13 8.66 13.62
N THR A 160 -7.90 9.08 13.95
CA THR A 160 -7.42 9.12 15.34
C THR A 160 -8.20 10.12 16.19
N LEU A 161 -8.58 11.28 15.64
CA LEU A 161 -9.47 12.21 16.32
C LEU A 161 -10.84 11.58 16.60
N GLY A 162 -11.42 10.89 15.62
CA GLY A 162 -12.68 10.16 15.79
C GLY A 162 -12.59 9.06 16.85
N GLU A 163 -11.48 8.33 16.88
CA GLU A 163 -11.21 7.31 17.89
C GLU A 163 -11.17 7.90 19.30
N VAL A 164 -10.45 9.00 19.51
CA VAL A 164 -10.39 9.66 20.83
C VAL A 164 -11.76 10.17 21.24
N LEU A 165 -12.48 10.81 20.32
CA LEU A 165 -13.81 11.37 20.61
C LEU A 165 -14.84 10.29 20.91
N LEU A 166 -14.82 9.13 20.26
CA LEU A 166 -15.81 8.08 20.48
C LEU A 166 -15.39 7.07 21.56
N SER A 167 -14.15 6.59 21.51
CA SER A 167 -13.69 5.48 22.36
C SER A 167 -13.42 5.92 23.79
N VAL A 168 -12.64 7.00 23.98
CA VAL A 168 -12.30 7.48 25.33
C VAL A 168 -13.52 8.08 26.02
N THR A 169 -14.20 9.02 25.36
CA THR A 169 -15.35 9.70 25.97
C THR A 169 -16.56 8.78 26.10
N GLY A 170 -16.78 7.87 25.16
CA GLY A 170 -17.90 6.93 25.20
C GLY A 170 -17.78 5.94 26.36
N LEU A 171 -16.56 5.48 26.64
CA LEU A 171 -16.30 4.60 27.78
C LEU A 171 -16.42 5.34 29.12
N GLU A 172 -15.90 6.57 29.19
CA GLU A 172 -16.05 7.44 30.37
C GLU A 172 -17.53 7.74 30.66
N PHE A 173 -18.30 8.06 29.62
CA PHE A 173 -19.74 8.24 29.71
C PHE A 173 -20.44 6.96 30.20
N ALA A 174 -20.12 5.80 29.60
CA ALA A 174 -20.71 4.52 30.00
C ALA A 174 -20.42 4.20 31.47
N TYR A 175 -19.20 4.48 31.97
CA TYR A 175 -18.90 4.31 33.39
C TYR A 175 -19.68 5.26 34.29
N SER A 176 -19.84 6.52 33.89
CA SER A 176 -20.63 7.50 34.65
C SER A 176 -22.11 7.10 34.75
N GLN A 177 -22.66 6.45 33.73
CA GLN A 177 -24.08 6.07 33.69
C GLN A 177 -24.37 4.69 34.29
N SER A 178 -23.36 3.99 34.80
CA SER A 178 -23.48 2.61 35.28
C SER A 178 -23.32 2.50 36.79
N ALA A 179 -23.94 1.46 37.37
CA ALA A 179 -23.74 1.15 38.78
C ALA A 179 -22.25 0.90 39.10
N PRO A 180 -21.74 1.33 40.26
CA PRO A 180 -20.30 1.34 40.57
C PRO A 180 -19.61 -0.04 40.50
N ASN A 181 -20.39 -1.13 40.65
CA ASN A 181 -19.89 -2.51 40.62
C ASN A 181 -19.81 -3.13 39.21
N MET A 182 -20.23 -2.42 38.15
CA MET A 182 -20.34 -2.98 36.78
C MET A 182 -19.22 -2.59 35.83
N LYS A 183 -18.20 -1.85 36.29
CA LYS A 183 -17.11 -1.34 35.42
C LYS A 183 -16.42 -2.44 34.61
N SER A 184 -16.07 -3.57 35.23
CA SER A 184 -15.42 -4.68 34.53
C SER A 184 -16.31 -5.34 33.47
N VAL A 185 -17.63 -5.42 33.72
CA VAL A 185 -18.59 -5.97 32.76
C VAL A 185 -18.76 -5.02 31.57
N LEU A 186 -18.81 -3.71 31.80
CA LEU A 186 -18.86 -2.72 30.73
C LEU A 186 -17.61 -2.75 29.85
N GLN A 187 -16.42 -2.85 30.44
CA GLN A 187 -15.19 -3.00 29.67
C GLN A 187 -15.22 -4.26 28.81
N ALA A 188 -15.70 -5.38 29.35
CA ALA A 188 -15.84 -6.62 28.60
C ALA A 188 -16.84 -6.49 27.44
N LEU A 189 -17.98 -5.83 27.65
CA LEU A 189 -18.97 -5.55 26.61
C LEU A 189 -18.42 -4.60 25.55
N TRP A 190 -17.65 -3.58 25.94
CA TRP A 190 -16.98 -2.67 25.01
C TRP A 190 -16.01 -3.45 24.11
N LEU A 191 -15.13 -4.27 24.68
CA LEU A 191 -14.22 -5.11 23.91
C LEU A 191 -14.96 -6.13 23.01
N LEU A 192 -16.10 -6.65 23.47
CA LEU A 192 -16.95 -7.53 22.66
C LEU A 192 -17.48 -6.80 21.41
N THR A 193 -17.87 -5.53 21.53
CA THR A 193 -18.28 -4.75 20.34
C THR A 193 -17.15 -4.51 19.36
N VAL A 194 -15.92 -4.26 19.83
CA VAL A 194 -14.73 -4.13 18.97
C VAL A 194 -14.45 -5.45 18.25
N PHE A 195 -14.54 -6.57 18.97
CA PHE A 195 -14.40 -7.91 18.37
C PHE A 195 -15.43 -8.15 17.27
N MET A 196 -16.71 -7.85 17.51
CA MET A 196 -17.75 -7.99 16.49
C MET A 196 -17.49 -7.10 15.27
N GLY A 197 -17.03 -5.86 15.48
CA GLY A 197 -16.63 -4.96 14.40
C GLY A 197 -15.54 -5.56 13.51
N ASN A 198 -14.49 -6.11 14.12
CA ASN A 198 -13.39 -6.76 13.39
C ASN A 198 -13.85 -8.02 12.64
N VAL A 199 -14.78 -8.80 13.18
CA VAL A 199 -15.36 -9.97 12.49
C VAL A 199 -16.13 -9.53 11.25
N ILE A 200 -16.89 -8.43 11.33
CA ILE A 200 -17.63 -7.88 10.19
C ILE A 200 -16.65 -7.38 9.10
N ASP A 201 -15.62 -6.63 9.47
CA ASP A 201 -14.58 -6.18 8.53
C ASP A 201 -13.89 -7.36 7.83
N MET A 202 -13.45 -8.36 8.59
CA MET A 202 -12.83 -9.55 8.01
C MET A 202 -13.77 -10.30 7.05
N ALA A 203 -15.07 -10.37 7.37
CA ALA A 203 -16.04 -11.03 6.51
C ALA A 203 -16.23 -10.30 5.17
N ILE A 204 -16.13 -8.98 5.14
CA ILE A 204 -16.30 -8.17 3.93
C ILE A 204 -14.99 -8.10 3.15
N SER A 205 -13.93 -7.60 3.79
CA SER A 205 -12.62 -7.35 3.20
C SER A 205 -11.91 -8.68 2.85
N GLY A 206 -11.99 -9.69 3.73
CA GLY A 206 -11.29 -10.96 3.57
C GLY A 206 -11.88 -11.91 2.52
N THR A 207 -13.17 -11.76 2.19
CA THR A 207 -13.83 -12.60 1.16
C THR A 207 -13.73 -11.99 -0.24
N HIS A 208 -13.24 -10.75 -0.36
CA HIS A 208 -13.19 -9.99 -1.62
C HIS A 208 -14.55 -10.00 -2.37
N ILE A 209 -15.67 -9.96 -1.63
CA ILE A 209 -17.02 -9.88 -2.23
C ILE A 209 -17.14 -8.65 -3.14
N ILE A 210 -16.50 -7.55 -2.73
CA ILE A 210 -16.38 -6.32 -3.51
C ILE A 210 -14.97 -6.32 -4.13
N PRO A 211 -14.82 -6.59 -5.43
CA PRO A 211 -13.49 -6.72 -6.05
C PRO A 211 -12.79 -5.37 -6.24
N GLU A 212 -13.54 -4.27 -6.23
CA GLU A 212 -13.00 -2.93 -6.45
C GLU A 212 -12.83 -2.16 -5.13
N PRO A 213 -11.58 -1.84 -4.72
CA PRO A 213 -11.30 -1.18 -3.43
C PRO A 213 -12.00 0.18 -3.26
N ALA A 214 -12.21 0.91 -4.36
CA ALA A 214 -12.90 2.20 -4.30
C ALA A 214 -14.35 2.04 -3.84
N THR A 215 -15.05 1.03 -4.36
CA THR A 215 -16.45 0.77 -3.99
C THR A 215 -16.60 0.26 -2.57
N GLU A 216 -15.60 -0.48 -2.06
CA GLU A 216 -15.53 -0.93 -0.68
C GLU A 216 -15.43 0.26 0.30
N PHE A 217 -14.62 1.27 0.00
CA PHE A 217 -14.55 2.48 0.83
C PHE A 217 -15.88 3.25 0.87
N PHE A 218 -16.60 3.35 -0.25
CA PHE A 218 -17.93 3.96 -0.27
C PHE A 218 -18.95 3.17 0.54
N PHE A 219 -18.87 1.84 0.51
CA PHE A 219 -19.72 0.98 1.33
C PHE A 219 -19.50 1.24 2.82
N TYR A 220 -18.25 1.29 3.29
CA TYR A 220 -17.94 1.62 4.69
C TYR A 220 -18.37 3.04 5.08
N ALA A 221 -18.22 4.02 4.18
CA ALA A 221 -18.69 5.37 4.42
C ALA A 221 -20.22 5.44 4.60
N LEU A 222 -20.98 4.71 3.79
CA LEU A 222 -22.44 4.62 3.91
C LEU A 222 -22.86 3.93 5.21
N LEU A 223 -22.16 2.86 5.61
CA LEU A 223 -22.38 2.18 6.89
C LEU A 223 -22.16 3.14 8.07
N MET A 224 -21.10 3.95 8.03
CA MET A 224 -20.81 4.96 9.05
C MET A 224 -21.88 6.06 9.14
N ILE A 225 -22.41 6.53 8.02
CA ILE A 225 -23.50 7.51 8.02
C ILE A 225 -24.76 6.92 8.68
N LEU A 226 -25.07 5.66 8.36
CA LEU A 226 -26.21 4.95 8.93
C LEU A 226 -26.05 4.77 10.46
N THR A 227 -24.89 4.29 10.93
CA THR A 227 -24.64 4.10 12.36
C THR A 227 -24.65 5.43 13.12
N MET A 228 -24.09 6.49 12.54
CA MET A 228 -24.15 7.84 13.10
C MET A 228 -25.60 8.35 13.21
N GLY A 229 -26.43 8.10 12.19
CA GLY A 229 -27.85 8.42 12.22
C GLY A 229 -28.61 7.70 13.34
N ILE A 230 -28.38 6.39 13.50
CA ILE A 230 -28.97 5.60 14.59
C ILE A 230 -28.50 6.14 15.95
N PHE A 231 -27.20 6.39 16.10
CA PHE A 231 -26.62 6.91 17.34
C PHE A 231 -27.24 8.25 17.75
N ILE A 232 -27.41 9.19 16.81
CA ILE A 232 -28.06 10.49 17.07
C ILE A 232 -29.51 10.30 17.54
N ILE A 233 -30.26 9.39 16.90
CA ILE A 233 -31.65 9.11 17.30
C ILE A 233 -31.72 8.53 18.71
N LEU A 234 -30.84 7.59 19.05
CA LEU A 234 -30.76 7.00 20.39
C LEU A 234 -30.34 8.05 21.42
N ALA A 235 -29.35 8.88 21.12
CA ALA A 235 -28.86 9.93 22.00
C ALA A 235 -29.95 10.96 22.32
N MET A 236 -30.76 11.37 21.34
CA MET A 236 -31.90 12.27 21.57
C MET A 236 -32.98 11.68 22.48
N ARG A 237 -33.07 10.34 22.56
CA ARG A 237 -34.05 9.62 23.39
C ARG A 237 -33.47 9.14 24.72
N TYR A 238 -32.19 9.39 24.97
CA TYR A 238 -31.51 8.90 26.16
C TYR A 238 -31.83 9.78 27.38
N THR A 239 -32.26 9.14 28.47
CA THR A 239 -32.47 9.81 29.75
C THR A 239 -31.26 9.59 30.63
N TYR A 240 -30.63 10.69 31.06
CA TYR A 240 -29.44 10.64 31.90
C TYR A 240 -29.76 10.20 33.33
N VAL A 241 -28.89 9.37 33.89
CA VAL A 241 -28.87 9.02 35.31
C VAL A 241 -28.05 10.08 36.03
N GLU A 242 -28.69 10.85 36.91
CA GLU A 242 -28.01 11.78 37.80
C GLU A 242 -27.26 10.99 38.89
N ASN A 243 -25.93 11.14 38.95
CA ASN A 243 -25.13 10.59 40.03
C ASN A 243 -25.27 11.48 41.27
N VAL A 244 -25.95 10.96 42.29
CA VAL A 244 -26.19 11.65 43.58
C VAL A 244 -24.88 11.92 44.35
N GLU A 245 -23.75 11.30 43.98
CA GLU A 245 -22.44 11.50 44.63
C GLU A 245 -21.78 12.85 44.30
N GLU A 246 -22.11 13.53 43.20
CA GLU A 246 -21.61 14.88 42.92
C GLU A 246 -22.43 15.99 43.62
N ALA A 247 -23.55 15.63 44.26
CA ALA A 247 -24.43 16.55 44.99
C ALA A 247 -24.14 16.61 46.50
N GLN A 248 -22.99 16.12 46.98
CA GLN A 248 -22.53 16.42 48.33
C GLN A 248 -21.52 17.58 48.30
N PRO A 249 -21.87 18.77 48.82
CA PRO A 249 -20.90 19.86 48.91
C PRO A 249 -19.74 19.40 49.80
N MET A 250 -18.51 19.71 49.37
CA MET A 250 -17.30 19.62 50.19
C MET A 250 -17.57 20.15 51.60
N GLN A 251 -17.76 19.30 52.62
CA GLN A 251 -17.40 19.49 54.04
C GLN A 251 -17.78 18.24 54.85
N LYS A 252 -16.79 17.49 55.33
CA LYS A 252 -16.43 17.42 56.76
C LYS A 252 -15.16 16.60 56.90
N LYS A 253 -14.04 17.30 57.12
CA LYS A 253 -12.81 16.71 57.64
C LYS A 253 -13.17 16.11 59.01
N GLU A 254 -13.12 14.79 59.12
CA GLU A 254 -13.31 14.10 60.39
C GLU A 254 -12.09 14.44 61.27
N ASN A 255 -12.27 15.38 62.20
CA ASN A 255 -11.32 15.59 63.30
C ASN A 255 -11.40 14.34 64.17
N ILE A 256 -10.31 13.58 64.19
CA ILE A 256 -10.08 12.56 65.21
C ILE A 256 -9.73 13.33 66.49
N ASP A 257 -10.67 13.38 67.43
CA ASP A 257 -10.39 13.84 68.79
C ASP A 257 -9.46 12.82 69.48
N SER A 258 -8.32 13.33 69.92
CA SER A 258 -7.34 12.60 70.71
C SER A 258 -7.66 12.76 72.21
N GLU A 259 -8.49 11.88 72.76
CA GLU A 259 -8.71 11.61 74.19
C GLU A 259 -9.67 10.42 74.24
N ASP A 260 -9.32 9.20 74.66
CA ASP A 260 -8.84 8.83 75.97
C ASP A 260 -8.01 7.54 75.91
N THR A 261 -6.75 7.63 76.32
CA THR A 261 -6.03 6.47 76.89
C THR A 261 -5.67 6.85 78.31
N LYS A 262 -6.56 6.52 79.25
CA LYS A 262 -6.25 6.45 80.67
C LYS A 262 -6.87 5.19 81.26
N CYS A 263 -5.96 4.41 81.86
CA CYS A 263 -6.09 3.22 82.70
C CYS A 263 -6.45 1.92 82.00
#